data_AF-A0A975IZC5-F1
#
_entry.id   AF-A0A975IZC5-F1
#
_cell.length_a   1.000
_cell.length_b   1.000
_cell.length_c   1.000
_cell.angle_alpha   90.00
_cell.angle_beta   90.00
_cell.angle_gamma   90.00
#
_symmetry.space_group_name_H-M   'P 1'
#
loop_
_entity.id
_entity.type
_entity.pdbx_description
1 polymer ?
#
loop_
_entity_poly.entity_id
_entity_poly.type
_entity_poly.pdbx_seq_one_letter_code
_entity_poly.pdbx_strand_id
1 'polypeptide(L)'
;MTEKDRNKLAKAGFATPRGGAKGAYQNHVVRSNRVIVPFEKLGVVPLDEFRDGYVVRLFPDQYFQSRGLPKREFVAEDAPVKVGENAFILYGSHAALADFPPIPGWRVRRLLQDGVEVAKRRGVVTDDGHYVLRIPKLGRNPKRVEGPPQGIFAPEYAHEEANFLSKCVLAWLIIHSVHSPYTTHQASHLREILRSEGLLSDRQWESRGVMRHALTACPLCTRFIRYGELHDMLALDEEDALENAGLQVEGATRSTIVNLFHLEPLRYDRLDHVASSVAWGHATCNTKLGQRKCYSIEELIEQGAKVGLILEDTVETFGWLSPGWEMLRSARGAVWIRICPDRGEGVDEGPLGPPAQEEHTLFDQLDGTQIG
;
A
#
# COMPACT_ATOMS: atom_id res chain seq x y z
N MET A 1 27.15 -7.38 -5.33
CA MET A 1 26.17 -6.98 -4.30
C MET A 1 26.31 -7.85 -3.06
N THR A 2 26.21 -7.27 -1.87
CA THR A 2 26.23 -7.98 -0.58
C THR A 2 24.94 -8.78 -0.38
N GLU A 3 24.90 -9.63 0.64
CA GLU A 3 23.67 -10.33 1.02
C GLU A 3 22.58 -9.37 1.51
N LYS A 4 22.95 -8.30 2.24
CA LYS A 4 22.01 -7.27 2.70
C LYS A 4 21.31 -6.58 1.52
N ASP A 5 22.05 -6.27 0.45
CA ASP A 5 21.49 -5.70 -0.78
C ASP A 5 20.53 -6.65 -1.49
N ARG A 6 20.92 -7.93 -1.64
CA ARG A 6 20.06 -8.93 -2.26
C ARG A 6 18.76 -9.11 -1.48
N ASN A 7 18.83 -9.16 -0.16
CA ASN A 7 17.66 -9.26 0.70
C ASN A 7 16.78 -8.01 0.61
N LYS A 8 17.38 -6.82 0.48
CA LYS A 8 16.67 -5.55 0.30
C LYS A 8 15.89 -5.53 -1.02
N LEU A 9 16.53 -5.91 -2.12
CA LEU A 9 15.91 -6.01 -3.45
C LEU A 9 14.85 -7.11 -3.51
N ALA A 10 15.10 -8.26 -2.90
CA ALA A 10 14.12 -9.34 -2.81
C ALA A 10 12.84 -8.87 -2.11
N LYS A 11 12.97 -8.18 -0.98
CA LYS A 11 11.84 -7.60 -0.23
C LYS A 11 11.05 -6.58 -1.06
N ALA A 12 11.71 -5.74 -1.85
CA ALA A 12 11.02 -4.79 -2.73
C ALA A 12 10.16 -5.51 -3.79
N GLY A 13 10.54 -6.73 -4.16
CA GLY A 13 9.80 -7.58 -5.09
C GLY A 13 8.56 -8.26 -4.54
N PHE A 14 8.27 -8.10 -3.25
CA PHE A 14 7.10 -8.70 -2.60
C PHE A 14 5.97 -7.68 -2.44
N ALA A 15 4.74 -8.17 -2.52
CA ALA A 15 3.56 -7.42 -2.11
C ALA A 15 3.51 -7.30 -0.59
N THR A 16 3.29 -6.09 -0.09
CA THR A 16 3.30 -5.77 1.35
C THR A 16 2.09 -4.94 1.75
N PRO A 17 0.86 -5.48 1.61
CA PRO A 17 -0.34 -4.72 1.89
C PRO A 17 -0.39 -4.29 3.35
N ARG A 18 -0.54 -2.98 3.60
CA ARG A 18 -0.76 -2.44 4.94
C ARG A 18 -2.07 -3.02 5.50
N GLY A 19 -2.04 -3.55 6.72
CA GLY A 19 -3.20 -4.18 7.32
C GLY A 19 -3.62 -5.51 6.67
N GLY A 20 -2.72 -6.18 5.92
CA GLY A 20 -2.99 -7.37 5.12
C GLY A 20 -3.86 -8.44 5.79
N ALA A 21 -3.59 -8.72 7.07
CA ALA A 21 -4.33 -9.72 7.85
C ALA A 21 -5.85 -9.43 7.89
N LYS A 22 -6.28 -8.16 8.01
CA LYS A 22 -7.70 -7.79 8.11
C LYS A 22 -8.49 -8.12 6.84
N GLY A 23 -7.88 -7.95 5.67
CA GLY A 23 -8.52 -8.21 4.38
C GLY A 23 -8.33 -9.63 3.85
N ALA A 24 -7.78 -10.54 4.65
CA ALA A 24 -7.34 -11.86 4.21
C ALA A 24 -6.30 -11.84 3.07
N TYR A 25 -5.49 -10.77 3.01
CA TYR A 25 -4.41 -10.65 2.04
C TYR A 25 -3.19 -11.47 2.44
N GLN A 26 -2.51 -12.03 1.44
CA GLN A 26 -1.17 -12.59 1.59
C GLN A 26 -0.15 -11.47 1.74
N ASN A 27 0.86 -11.70 2.57
CA ASN A 27 1.94 -10.76 2.81
C ASN A 27 3.29 -11.42 2.52
N HIS A 28 4.25 -10.65 2.01
CA HIS A 28 5.59 -11.12 1.65
C HIS A 28 5.59 -12.27 0.63
N VAL A 29 4.71 -12.18 -0.36
CA VAL A 29 4.71 -13.06 -1.54
C VAL A 29 5.02 -12.24 -2.79
N VAL A 30 5.42 -12.90 -3.88
CA VAL A 30 5.72 -12.23 -5.16
C VAL A 30 4.51 -11.42 -5.65
N ARG A 31 4.78 -10.28 -6.30
CA ARG A 31 3.76 -9.35 -6.80
C ARG A 31 2.92 -9.91 -7.96
N SER A 32 3.39 -10.95 -8.63
CA SER A 32 2.69 -11.61 -9.75
C SER A 32 1.65 -12.65 -9.31
N ASN A 33 1.35 -12.77 -8.02
CA ASN A 33 0.44 -13.78 -7.47
C ASN A 33 -1.05 -13.44 -7.69
N ARG A 34 -1.93 -14.40 -7.46
CA ARG A 34 -3.39 -14.23 -7.44
C ARG A 34 -3.79 -13.05 -6.56
N VAL A 35 -4.71 -12.22 -7.07
CA VAL A 35 -5.17 -11.00 -6.38
C VAL A 35 -6.55 -11.17 -5.76
N ILE A 36 -6.82 -10.42 -4.68
CA ILE A 36 -8.16 -10.21 -4.15
C ILE A 36 -8.69 -8.89 -4.73
N VAL A 37 -9.85 -8.98 -5.41
CA VAL A 37 -10.57 -7.83 -5.97
C VAL A 37 -11.84 -7.60 -5.15
N PRO A 38 -12.02 -6.42 -4.51
CA PRO A 38 -13.28 -6.11 -3.85
C PRO A 38 -14.44 -6.01 -4.86
N PHE A 39 -15.61 -6.52 -4.48
CA PHE A 39 -16.80 -6.50 -5.34
C PHE A 39 -17.13 -5.10 -5.89
N GLU A 40 -17.05 -4.09 -5.04
CA GLU A 40 -17.28 -2.68 -5.36
C GLU A 40 -16.26 -2.07 -6.34
N LYS A 41 -15.18 -2.80 -6.67
CA LYS A 41 -14.15 -2.37 -7.63
C LYS A 41 -14.14 -3.19 -8.92
N LEU A 42 -15.02 -4.18 -9.09
CA LEU A 42 -15.03 -5.03 -10.29
C LEU A 42 -15.19 -4.24 -11.60
N GLY A 43 -15.94 -3.14 -11.59
CA GLY A 43 -16.17 -2.33 -12.79
C GLY A 43 -15.00 -1.41 -13.19
N VAL A 44 -13.97 -1.28 -12.36
CA VAL A 44 -12.82 -0.38 -12.63
C VAL A 44 -11.49 -1.11 -12.77
N VAL A 45 -11.40 -2.33 -12.22
CA VAL A 45 -10.14 -3.08 -12.20
C VAL A 45 -9.88 -3.75 -13.55
N PRO A 46 -8.65 -3.69 -14.10
CA PRO A 46 -8.30 -4.37 -15.36
C PRO A 46 -8.11 -5.87 -15.11
N LEU A 47 -9.21 -6.62 -14.99
CA LEU A 47 -9.21 -8.03 -14.60
C LEU A 47 -8.35 -8.92 -15.53
N ASP A 48 -8.30 -8.59 -16.82
CA ASP A 48 -7.55 -9.35 -17.84
C ASP A 48 -6.03 -9.25 -17.67
N GLU A 49 -5.54 -8.31 -16.87
CA GLU A 49 -4.11 -8.16 -16.56
C GLU A 49 -3.62 -9.16 -15.49
N PHE A 50 -4.52 -9.80 -14.72
CA PHE A 50 -4.10 -10.69 -13.63
C PHE A 50 -3.84 -12.12 -14.13
N ARG A 51 -2.58 -12.40 -14.48
CA ARG A 51 -2.17 -13.70 -15.07
C ARG A 51 -2.39 -14.90 -14.14
N ASP A 52 -2.22 -14.72 -12.83
CA ASP A 52 -2.47 -15.74 -11.80
C ASP A 52 -3.93 -15.75 -11.32
N GLY A 53 -4.80 -15.01 -12.03
CA GLY A 53 -6.21 -14.88 -11.74
C GLY A 53 -6.51 -14.01 -10.52
N TYR A 54 -7.81 -13.94 -10.20
CA TYR A 54 -8.31 -13.17 -9.08
C TYR A 54 -9.35 -13.95 -8.27
N VAL A 55 -9.74 -13.37 -7.14
CA VAL A 55 -10.89 -13.80 -6.34
C VAL A 55 -11.66 -12.58 -5.87
N VAL A 56 -12.98 -12.65 -5.97
CA VAL A 56 -13.84 -11.55 -5.56
C VAL A 56 -14.09 -11.62 -4.05
N ARG A 57 -13.86 -10.49 -3.36
CA ARG A 57 -14.20 -10.32 -1.95
C ARG A 57 -15.52 -9.59 -1.83
N LEU A 58 -16.47 -10.20 -1.15
CA LEU A 58 -17.73 -9.60 -0.72
C LEU A 58 -17.72 -9.37 0.79
N PHE A 59 -18.38 -8.30 1.25
CA PHE A 59 -18.85 -8.20 2.63
C PHE A 59 -20.24 -8.83 2.76
N PRO A 60 -20.66 -9.21 3.98
CA PRO A 60 -21.96 -9.86 4.18
C PRO A 60 -23.15 -9.02 3.70
N ASP A 61 -23.15 -7.71 3.96
CA ASP A 61 -24.17 -6.74 3.51
C ASP A 61 -24.18 -6.54 1.98
N GLN A 62 -23.06 -6.78 1.31
CA GLN A 62 -23.01 -6.81 -0.14
C GLN A 62 -23.72 -8.04 -0.70
N TYR A 63 -23.54 -9.22 -0.08
CA TYR A 63 -24.07 -10.48 -0.59
C TYR A 63 -25.51 -10.80 -0.14
N PHE A 64 -25.85 -10.55 1.12
CA PHE A 64 -27.15 -10.90 1.70
C PHE A 64 -28.15 -9.76 1.54
N GLN A 65 -29.38 -10.10 1.16
CA GLN A 65 -30.52 -9.17 1.20
C GLN A 65 -31.03 -9.00 2.63
N SER A 66 -31.09 -10.11 3.37
CA SER A 66 -31.46 -10.18 4.77
C SER A 66 -30.84 -11.43 5.40
N ARG A 67 -31.04 -11.61 6.70
CA ARG A 67 -30.45 -12.73 7.45
C ARG A 67 -30.75 -14.08 6.79
N GLY A 68 -29.70 -14.74 6.30
CA GLY A 68 -29.79 -16.06 5.66
C GLY A 68 -30.33 -16.06 4.22
N LEU A 69 -30.65 -14.90 3.63
CA LEU A 69 -31.19 -14.77 2.29
C LEU A 69 -30.20 -14.02 1.37
N PRO A 70 -29.53 -14.70 0.43
CA PRO A 70 -28.68 -14.05 -0.58
C PRO A 70 -29.48 -13.13 -1.50
N LYS A 71 -28.83 -12.08 -2.03
CA LYS A 71 -29.42 -11.30 -3.13
C LYS A 71 -29.45 -12.13 -4.42
N ARG A 72 -30.46 -11.88 -5.25
CA ARG A 72 -30.75 -12.67 -6.46
C ARG A 72 -29.58 -12.66 -7.43
N GLU A 73 -28.86 -11.55 -7.57
CA GLU A 73 -27.73 -11.41 -8.48
C GLU A 73 -26.56 -12.36 -8.17
N PHE A 74 -26.48 -12.94 -6.96
CA PHE A 74 -25.41 -13.86 -6.57
C PHE A 74 -25.80 -15.34 -6.55
N VAL A 75 -27.07 -15.67 -6.81
CA VAL A 75 -27.58 -17.04 -6.80
C VAL A 75 -28.15 -17.49 -8.15
N ALA A 76 -28.25 -16.57 -9.11
CA ALA A 76 -28.58 -16.93 -10.48
C ALA A 76 -27.53 -17.88 -11.08
N GLU A 77 -27.96 -18.78 -11.97
CA GLU A 77 -27.07 -19.76 -12.60
C GLU A 77 -25.95 -19.11 -13.42
N ASP A 78 -26.24 -17.95 -14.02
CA ASP A 78 -25.36 -17.12 -14.82
C ASP A 78 -24.70 -15.98 -14.01
N ALA A 79 -24.82 -15.99 -12.69
CA ALA A 79 -24.22 -14.97 -11.84
C ALA A 79 -22.70 -14.87 -12.08
N PRO A 80 -22.16 -13.67 -12.39
CA PRO A 80 -20.73 -13.50 -12.65
C PRO A 80 -19.88 -13.66 -11.38
N VAL A 81 -20.50 -13.52 -10.20
CA VAL A 81 -19.85 -13.61 -8.89
C VAL A 81 -20.54 -14.70 -8.08
N LYS A 82 -19.84 -15.81 -7.84
CA LYS A 82 -20.33 -17.00 -7.14
C LYS A 82 -19.47 -17.31 -5.92
N VAL A 83 -20.07 -17.16 -4.74
CA VAL A 83 -19.41 -17.46 -3.46
C VAL A 83 -19.14 -18.96 -3.34
N GLY A 84 -17.88 -19.31 -3.05
CA GLY A 84 -17.42 -20.70 -3.03
C GLY A 84 -16.65 -21.11 -4.29
N GLU A 85 -16.83 -20.39 -5.39
CA GLU A 85 -16.15 -20.65 -6.66
C GLU A 85 -15.11 -19.56 -6.94
N ASN A 86 -15.54 -18.43 -7.51
CA ASN A 86 -14.68 -17.28 -7.85
C ASN A 86 -14.77 -16.14 -6.82
N ALA A 87 -15.62 -16.28 -5.79
CA ALA A 87 -15.81 -15.28 -4.74
C ALA A 87 -15.80 -15.88 -3.34
N PHE A 88 -15.58 -15.02 -2.34
CA PHE A 88 -15.73 -15.36 -0.93
C PHE A 88 -16.29 -14.19 -0.12
N ILE A 89 -16.88 -14.51 1.03
CA ILE A 89 -17.33 -13.49 1.99
C ILE A 89 -16.29 -13.29 3.09
N LEU A 90 -15.93 -12.03 3.34
CA LEU A 90 -15.07 -11.63 4.43
C LEU A 90 -15.90 -11.09 5.59
N TYR A 91 -15.91 -11.80 6.72
CA TYR A 91 -16.47 -11.29 7.97
C TYR A 91 -15.43 -10.48 8.73
N GLY A 92 -15.62 -9.17 8.80
CA GLY A 92 -14.73 -8.23 9.48
C GLY A 92 -15.17 -7.80 10.89
N SER A 93 -16.41 -8.06 11.29
CA SER A 93 -16.97 -7.61 12.57
C SER A 93 -17.91 -8.64 13.21
N HIS A 94 -18.11 -8.51 14.51
CA HIS A 94 -19.08 -9.32 15.26
C HIS A 94 -20.52 -9.05 14.81
N ALA A 95 -20.86 -7.80 14.56
CA ALA A 95 -22.19 -7.40 14.09
C ALA A 95 -22.52 -8.04 12.73
N ALA A 96 -21.62 -7.91 11.75
CA ALA A 96 -21.82 -8.48 10.42
C ALA A 96 -22.02 -10.01 10.45
N LEU A 97 -21.31 -10.70 11.35
CA LEU A 97 -21.48 -12.15 11.53
C LEU A 97 -22.82 -12.51 12.20
N ALA A 98 -23.30 -11.69 13.15
CA ALA A 98 -24.56 -11.93 13.84
C ALA A 98 -25.78 -11.63 12.96
N ASP A 99 -25.73 -10.52 12.23
CA ASP A 99 -26.81 -10.03 11.36
C ASP A 99 -26.92 -10.89 10.09
N PHE A 100 -25.79 -11.35 9.57
CA PHE A 100 -25.70 -12.12 8.34
C PHE A 100 -24.88 -13.40 8.56
N PRO A 101 -25.36 -14.39 9.33
CA PRO A 101 -24.62 -15.62 9.56
C PRO A 101 -24.45 -16.41 8.26
N PRO A 102 -23.35 -17.18 8.09
CA PRO A 102 -23.18 -18.09 6.97
C PRO A 102 -24.38 -19.03 6.78
N ILE A 103 -24.71 -19.33 5.53
CA ILE A 103 -25.80 -20.24 5.17
C ILE A 103 -25.50 -21.65 5.70
N PRO A 104 -26.50 -22.41 6.17
CA PRO A 104 -26.30 -23.81 6.55
C PRO A 104 -25.58 -24.60 5.46
N GLY A 105 -24.52 -25.33 5.84
CA GLY A 105 -23.67 -26.09 4.92
C GLY A 105 -22.47 -25.31 4.37
N TRP A 106 -22.45 -23.98 4.47
CA TRP A 106 -21.25 -23.21 4.16
C TRP A 106 -20.12 -23.52 5.13
N ARG A 107 -18.90 -23.40 4.60
CA ARG A 107 -17.67 -23.72 5.32
C ARG A 107 -16.68 -22.58 5.22
N VAL A 108 -15.88 -22.42 6.27
CA VAL A 108 -14.70 -21.55 6.25
C VAL A 108 -13.79 -21.99 5.12
N ARG A 109 -13.15 -21.04 4.42
CA ARG A 109 -12.22 -21.39 3.35
C ARG A 109 -11.02 -22.15 3.89
N ARG A 110 -10.49 -23.04 3.07
CA ARG A 110 -9.32 -23.88 3.34
C ARG A 110 -8.53 -24.10 2.05
N LEU A 111 -7.26 -24.47 2.19
CA LEU A 111 -6.42 -24.83 1.05
C LEU A 111 -6.48 -26.34 0.88
N LEU A 112 -6.69 -26.79 -0.35
CA LEU A 112 -6.58 -28.20 -0.72
C LEU A 112 -5.39 -28.41 -1.65
N GLN A 113 -4.61 -29.45 -1.39
CA GLN A 113 -3.61 -29.99 -2.29
C GLN A 113 -4.00 -31.43 -2.60
N ASP A 114 -4.27 -31.74 -3.86
CA ASP A 114 -4.72 -33.08 -4.29
C ASP A 114 -5.94 -33.61 -3.50
N GLY A 115 -6.86 -32.69 -3.16
CA GLY A 115 -8.06 -32.98 -2.36
C GLY A 115 -7.85 -33.04 -0.84
N VAL A 116 -6.61 -32.93 -0.36
CA VAL A 116 -6.26 -32.99 1.06
C VAL A 116 -6.03 -31.57 1.60
N GLU A 117 -6.57 -31.29 2.79
CA GLU A 117 -6.41 -29.98 3.42
C GLU A 117 -4.95 -29.71 3.85
N VAL A 118 -4.43 -28.54 3.47
CA VAL A 118 -3.06 -28.10 3.80
C VAL A 118 -3.05 -26.75 4.51
N ALA A 119 -2.09 -26.57 5.41
CA ALA A 119 -1.98 -25.33 6.20
C ALA A 119 -1.32 -24.17 5.45
N LYS A 120 -0.58 -24.44 4.35
CA LYS A 120 0.22 -23.44 3.64
C LYS A 120 0.05 -23.57 2.13
N ARG A 121 0.04 -22.43 1.46
CA ARG A 121 0.03 -22.35 -0.01
C ARG A 121 1.42 -22.68 -0.55
N ARG A 122 1.64 -23.92 -1.00
CA ARG A 122 2.89 -24.37 -1.64
C ARG A 122 2.56 -25.23 -2.86
N GLY A 123 3.13 -24.89 -4.01
CA GLY A 123 2.80 -25.57 -5.26
C GLY A 123 1.37 -25.28 -5.73
N VAL A 124 0.77 -26.24 -6.42
CA VAL A 124 -0.60 -26.14 -6.95
C VAL A 124 -1.59 -26.48 -5.85
N VAL A 125 -2.37 -25.49 -5.41
CA VAL A 125 -3.37 -25.63 -4.35
C VAL A 125 -4.62 -24.84 -4.71
N THR A 126 -5.77 -25.40 -4.34
CA THR A 126 -7.08 -24.80 -4.60
C THR A 126 -7.69 -24.25 -3.31
N ASP A 127 -8.49 -23.21 -3.44
CA ASP A 127 -9.25 -22.63 -2.32
C ASP A 127 -10.66 -23.21 -2.30
N ASP A 128 -10.97 -24.01 -1.28
CA ASP A 128 -12.29 -24.61 -1.07
C ASP A 128 -13.03 -23.90 0.07
N GLY A 129 -14.36 -23.80 -0.02
CA GLY A 129 -15.21 -23.13 0.98
C GLY A 129 -15.61 -21.69 0.60
N HIS A 130 -16.36 -21.04 1.48
CA HIS A 130 -17.23 -19.91 1.12
C HIS A 130 -16.84 -18.58 1.78
N TYR A 131 -16.30 -18.62 3.00
CA TYR A 131 -16.06 -17.40 3.79
C TYR A 131 -14.79 -17.46 4.64
N VAL A 132 -14.31 -16.28 5.04
CA VAL A 132 -13.13 -16.09 5.88
C VAL A 132 -13.50 -15.14 7.03
N LEU A 133 -12.94 -15.36 8.22
CA LEU A 133 -13.18 -14.49 9.38
C LEU A 133 -11.90 -13.75 9.77
N ARG A 134 -12.03 -12.42 9.92
CA ARG A 134 -10.99 -11.50 10.40
C ARG A 134 -11.61 -10.54 11.42
N ILE A 135 -12.23 -11.12 12.45
CA ILE A 135 -13.01 -10.40 13.45
C ILE A 135 -12.10 -10.07 14.65
N PRO A 136 -11.92 -8.78 15.01
CA PRO A 136 -11.14 -8.40 16.19
C PRO A 136 -11.85 -8.75 17.49
N LYS A 137 -11.14 -8.74 18.62
CA LYS A 137 -11.76 -8.85 19.95
C LYS A 137 -12.60 -7.59 20.21
N LEU A 138 -13.79 -7.74 20.80
CA LEU A 138 -14.63 -6.62 21.22
C LEU A 138 -15.29 -6.91 22.57
N GLY A 139 -14.81 -6.27 23.63
CA GLY A 139 -15.27 -6.53 25.00
C GLY A 139 -15.13 -8.02 25.37
N ARG A 140 -16.26 -8.67 25.66
CA ARG A 140 -16.34 -10.12 25.96
C ARG A 140 -16.33 -11.00 24.71
N ASN A 141 -16.53 -10.44 23.52
CA ASN A 141 -16.56 -11.21 22.29
C ASN A 141 -15.11 -11.56 21.85
N PRO A 142 -14.80 -12.84 21.63
CA PRO A 142 -13.44 -13.28 21.31
C PRO A 142 -13.04 -12.94 19.88
N LYS A 143 -11.74 -12.65 19.69
CA LYS A 143 -11.14 -12.51 18.36
C LYS A 143 -11.31 -13.80 17.56
N ARG A 144 -11.70 -13.69 16.29
CA ARG A 144 -11.81 -14.83 15.36
C ARG A 144 -11.01 -14.57 14.10
N VAL A 145 -9.99 -15.39 13.87
CA VAL A 145 -9.15 -15.37 12.66
C VAL A 145 -9.13 -16.76 12.09
N GLU A 146 -9.98 -17.02 11.10
CA GLU A 146 -10.20 -18.35 10.53
C GLU A 146 -10.17 -18.28 9.01
N GLY A 147 -9.65 -19.33 8.37
CA GLY A 147 -9.46 -19.41 6.93
C GLY A 147 -8.16 -18.78 6.43
N PRO A 148 -7.55 -19.31 5.36
CA PRO A 148 -6.25 -18.88 4.85
C PRO A 148 -6.38 -17.55 4.08
N PRO A 149 -5.28 -16.80 3.92
CA PRO A 149 -5.22 -15.68 2.98
C PRO A 149 -5.53 -16.10 1.53
N GLN A 150 -6.28 -15.24 0.82
CA GLN A 150 -6.92 -15.59 -0.45
C GLN A 150 -6.18 -15.07 -1.70
N GLY A 151 -5.21 -14.16 -1.51
CA GLY A 151 -4.42 -13.55 -2.58
C GLY A 151 -3.75 -12.26 -2.09
N ILE A 152 -3.00 -11.58 -2.93
CA ILE A 152 -2.44 -10.26 -2.62
C ILE A 152 -3.49 -9.16 -2.84
N PHE A 153 -3.18 -7.94 -2.39
CA PHE A 153 -4.01 -6.76 -2.67
C PHE A 153 -3.86 -6.38 -4.14
N ALA A 154 -4.97 -6.25 -4.88
CA ALA A 154 -4.92 -6.04 -6.34
C ALA A 154 -4.04 -4.86 -6.79
N PRO A 155 -4.06 -3.67 -6.14
CA PRO A 155 -3.15 -2.57 -6.50
C PRO A 155 -1.65 -2.88 -6.35
N GLU A 156 -1.28 -3.91 -5.57
CA GLU A 156 0.13 -4.32 -5.39
C GLU A 156 0.62 -5.26 -6.50
N TYR A 157 -0.28 -5.70 -7.40
CA TYR A 157 0.05 -6.62 -8.48
C TYR A 157 1.06 -5.99 -9.44
N ALA A 158 1.99 -6.83 -9.89
CA ALA A 158 2.91 -6.50 -10.96
C ALA A 158 3.25 -7.76 -11.73
N HIS A 159 3.29 -7.66 -13.07
CA HIS A 159 3.85 -8.69 -13.92
C HIS A 159 5.29 -9.02 -13.51
N GLU A 160 5.72 -10.26 -13.73
CA GLU A 160 7.07 -10.71 -13.35
C GLU A 160 8.17 -9.85 -13.98
N GLU A 161 7.99 -9.48 -15.25
CA GLU A 161 8.87 -8.60 -16.00
C GLU A 161 8.93 -7.20 -15.38
N ALA A 162 7.77 -6.57 -15.12
CA ALA A 162 7.71 -5.27 -14.47
C ALA A 162 8.38 -5.29 -13.09
N ASN A 163 8.14 -6.35 -12.31
CA ASN A 163 8.76 -6.54 -11.00
C ASN A 163 10.28 -6.77 -11.10
N PHE A 164 10.74 -7.46 -12.14
CA PHE A 164 12.16 -7.65 -12.42
C PHE A 164 12.84 -6.32 -12.78
N LEU A 165 12.26 -5.56 -13.73
CA LEU A 165 12.80 -4.26 -14.15
C LEU A 165 12.79 -3.24 -13.01
N SER A 166 11.75 -3.25 -12.16
CA SER A 166 11.73 -2.46 -10.91
C SER A 166 12.91 -2.79 -10.01
N LYS A 167 13.26 -4.08 -9.82
CA LYS A 167 14.45 -4.46 -9.04
C LYS A 167 15.74 -4.02 -9.72
N CYS A 168 15.81 -4.05 -11.04
CA CYS A 168 16.95 -3.54 -11.80
C CYS A 168 17.16 -2.04 -11.55
N VAL A 169 16.10 -1.22 -11.66
CA VAL A 169 16.15 0.21 -11.35
C VAL A 169 16.59 0.43 -9.91
N LEU A 170 15.98 -0.26 -8.94
CA LEU A 170 16.34 -0.13 -7.53
C LEU A 170 17.80 -0.54 -7.27
N ALA A 171 18.31 -1.58 -7.92
CA ALA A 171 19.70 -2.00 -7.82
C ALA A 171 20.65 -0.93 -8.36
N TRP A 172 20.27 -0.28 -9.47
CA TRP A 172 21.01 0.84 -10.04
C TRP A 172 21.06 2.02 -9.07
N LEU A 173 19.95 2.35 -8.43
CA LEU A 173 19.89 3.40 -7.43
C LEU A 173 20.71 3.07 -6.15
N ILE A 174 20.94 1.80 -5.81
CA ILE A 174 21.89 1.43 -4.73
C ILE A 174 23.32 1.82 -5.13
N ILE A 175 23.71 1.55 -6.38
CA ILE A 175 25.06 1.87 -6.90
C ILE A 175 25.30 3.39 -6.88
N HIS A 176 24.26 4.17 -7.17
CA HIS A 176 24.32 5.63 -7.18
C HIS A 176 24.02 6.29 -5.83
N SER A 177 23.94 5.52 -4.73
CA SER A 177 23.81 6.11 -3.39
C SER A 177 25.13 6.71 -2.90
N VAL A 178 25.04 7.69 -2.00
CA VAL A 178 26.23 8.34 -1.43
C VAL A 178 27.02 7.33 -0.59
N HIS A 179 28.32 7.25 -0.83
CA HIS A 179 29.23 6.25 -0.22
C HIS A 179 28.88 4.80 -0.58
N SER A 180 28.25 4.56 -1.74
CA SER A 180 28.07 3.20 -2.25
C SER A 180 29.43 2.50 -2.43
N PRO A 181 29.55 1.22 -2.02
CA PRO A 181 30.77 0.44 -2.25
C PRO A 181 30.89 -0.05 -3.70
N TYR A 182 29.91 0.26 -4.55
CA TYR A 182 29.83 -0.20 -5.93
C TYR A 182 30.24 0.88 -6.92
N THR A 183 30.70 0.43 -8.08
CA THR A 183 30.96 1.30 -9.23
C THR A 183 30.06 0.90 -10.40
N THR A 184 29.78 1.85 -11.29
CA THR A 184 28.99 1.60 -12.51
C THR A 184 29.65 0.58 -13.44
N HIS A 185 30.98 0.46 -13.41
CA HIS A 185 31.71 -0.56 -14.16
C HIS A 185 31.37 -1.99 -13.70
N GLN A 186 31.23 -2.21 -12.40
CA GLN A 186 30.83 -3.52 -11.84
C GLN A 186 29.39 -3.90 -12.20
N ALA A 187 28.59 -2.93 -12.65
CA ALA A 187 27.18 -3.09 -12.99
C ALA A 187 26.91 -2.91 -14.50
N SER A 188 27.89 -3.23 -15.35
CA SER A 188 27.77 -3.11 -16.80
C SER A 188 26.56 -3.86 -17.38
N HIS A 189 26.30 -5.08 -16.88
CA HIS A 189 25.13 -5.88 -17.25
C HIS A 189 23.81 -5.18 -16.90
N LEU A 190 23.73 -4.58 -15.71
CA LEU A 190 22.54 -3.86 -15.26
C LEU A 190 22.30 -2.62 -16.11
N ARG A 191 23.37 -1.89 -16.44
CA ARG A 191 23.32 -0.74 -17.34
C ARG A 191 22.75 -1.14 -18.71
N GLU A 192 23.15 -2.29 -19.23
CA GLU A 192 22.69 -2.76 -20.54
C GLU A 192 21.20 -3.15 -20.52
N ILE A 193 20.75 -3.86 -19.48
CA ILE A 193 19.33 -4.17 -19.28
C ILE A 193 18.50 -2.88 -19.23
N LEU A 194 18.92 -1.91 -18.39
CA LEU A 194 18.16 -0.66 -18.27
C LEU A 194 18.20 0.15 -19.57
N ARG A 195 19.28 0.09 -20.34
CA ARG A 195 19.37 0.76 -21.63
C ARG A 195 18.46 0.13 -22.68
N SER A 196 18.41 -1.21 -22.78
CA SER A 196 17.57 -1.90 -23.76
C SER A 196 16.09 -1.63 -23.52
N GLU A 197 15.68 -1.45 -22.27
CA GLU A 197 14.31 -1.12 -21.87
C GLU A 197 14.02 0.39 -21.88
N GLY A 198 14.96 1.24 -22.33
CA GLY A 198 14.79 2.70 -22.33
C GLY A 198 14.67 3.33 -20.94
N LEU A 199 15.07 2.61 -19.89
CA LEU A 199 15.01 3.02 -18.48
C LEU A 199 16.28 3.74 -18.00
N LEU A 200 17.34 3.79 -18.80
CA LEU A 200 18.61 4.44 -18.46
C LEU A 200 18.66 5.88 -19.01
N SER A 201 18.04 6.81 -18.30
CA SER A 201 18.10 8.23 -18.64
C SER A 201 18.22 9.09 -17.38
N ASP A 202 19.42 9.62 -17.15
CA ASP A 202 19.69 10.50 -16.00
C ASP A 202 18.73 11.69 -15.99
N ARG A 203 18.46 12.30 -17.15
CA ARG A 203 17.51 13.41 -17.26
C ARG A 203 16.10 13.02 -16.81
N GLN A 204 15.61 11.83 -17.17
CA GLN A 204 14.29 11.39 -16.72
C GLN A 204 14.26 11.18 -15.21
N TRP A 205 15.29 10.57 -14.63
CA TRP A 205 15.34 10.37 -13.17
C TRP A 205 15.52 11.66 -12.39
N GLU A 206 16.30 12.61 -12.91
CA GLU A 206 16.45 13.95 -12.33
C GLU A 206 15.13 14.72 -12.40
N SER A 207 14.43 14.70 -13.53
CA SER A 207 13.13 15.37 -13.67
C SER A 207 12.08 14.84 -12.71
N ARG A 208 12.20 13.56 -12.29
CA ARG A 208 11.29 12.93 -11.33
C ARG A 208 11.77 13.01 -9.88
N GLY A 209 12.91 13.67 -9.64
CA GLY A 209 13.52 13.83 -8.32
C GLY A 209 14.10 12.55 -7.71
N VAL A 210 14.24 11.48 -8.50
CA VAL A 210 14.81 10.19 -8.07
C VAL A 210 16.34 10.27 -7.99
N MET A 211 16.94 11.11 -8.83
CA MET A 211 18.37 11.40 -8.82
C MET A 211 18.62 12.91 -8.83
N ARG A 212 19.80 13.31 -8.39
CA ARG A 212 20.33 14.67 -8.55
C ARG A 212 21.84 14.60 -8.65
N HIS A 213 22.43 15.22 -9.67
CA HIS A 213 23.88 15.19 -9.90
C HIS A 213 24.41 13.74 -9.95
N ALA A 214 23.68 12.88 -10.66
CA ALA A 214 23.97 11.44 -10.78
C ALA A 214 24.02 10.66 -9.44
N LEU A 215 23.47 11.20 -8.36
CA LEU A 215 23.32 10.52 -7.07
C LEU A 215 21.85 10.28 -6.75
N THR A 216 21.55 9.13 -6.15
CA THR A 216 20.20 8.77 -5.70
C THR A 216 19.72 9.75 -4.64
N ALA A 217 18.52 10.28 -4.82
CA ALA A 217 17.86 11.18 -3.89
C ALA A 217 16.47 10.63 -3.52
N CYS A 218 16.00 11.01 -2.34
CA CYS A 218 14.61 10.73 -1.97
C CYS A 218 13.68 11.60 -2.85
N PRO A 219 12.71 11.01 -3.57
CA PRO A 219 11.83 11.76 -4.46
C PRO A 219 11.01 12.86 -3.77
N LEU A 220 10.74 12.69 -2.47
CA LEU A 220 9.98 13.66 -1.68
C LEU A 220 10.84 14.81 -1.15
N CYS A 221 11.74 14.53 -0.21
CA CYS A 221 12.53 15.57 0.46
C CYS A 221 13.79 15.99 -0.30
N THR A 222 14.12 15.31 -1.41
CA THR A 222 15.30 15.56 -2.26
C THR A 222 16.66 15.41 -1.56
N ARG A 223 16.70 14.96 -0.30
CA ARG A 223 17.97 14.61 0.37
C ARG A 223 18.58 13.40 -0.33
N PHE A 224 19.91 13.42 -0.47
CA PHE A 224 20.63 12.28 -1.02
C PHE A 224 20.48 11.06 -0.12
N ILE A 225 20.32 9.90 -0.73
CA ILE A 225 20.28 8.62 -0.02
C ILE A 225 21.72 8.17 0.22
N ARG A 226 22.08 7.96 1.48
CA ARG A 226 23.36 7.35 1.86
C ARG A 226 23.23 5.83 1.86
N TYR A 227 24.28 5.14 1.44
CA TYR A 227 24.29 3.68 1.36
C TYR A 227 23.92 3.00 2.70
N GLY A 228 24.40 3.52 3.84
CA GLY A 228 24.07 2.99 5.17
C GLY A 228 22.56 2.99 5.46
N GLU A 229 21.85 4.06 5.07
CA GLU A 229 20.41 4.26 5.33
C GLU A 229 19.52 3.19 4.66
N LEU A 230 20.02 2.49 3.63
CA LEU A 230 19.33 1.36 3.00
C LEU A 230 19.17 0.15 3.93
N HIS A 231 20.01 0.07 4.97
CA HIS A 231 20.13 -1.08 5.87
C HIS A 231 19.94 -0.72 7.34
N ASP A 232 20.19 0.53 7.71
CA ASP A 232 20.00 1.01 9.07
C ASP A 232 18.52 1.07 9.42
N MET A 233 18.20 0.67 10.66
CA MET A 233 16.83 0.67 11.16
C MET A 233 16.42 2.11 11.50
N LEU A 234 15.17 2.45 11.19
CA LEU A 234 14.61 3.72 11.61
C LEU A 234 14.44 3.71 13.14
N ALA A 235 15.19 4.56 13.83
CA ALA A 235 14.99 4.87 15.23
C ALA A 235 14.07 6.11 15.30
N LEU A 236 12.89 5.95 15.91
CA LEU A 236 11.85 7.00 16.00
C LEU A 236 11.90 7.75 17.33
N ASP A 237 12.96 7.55 18.10
CA ASP A 237 13.21 8.11 19.41
C ASP A 237 13.76 9.55 19.38
N GLU A 238 14.28 10.02 18.24
CA GLU A 238 15.05 11.28 18.18
C GLU A 238 14.61 12.35 17.16
N GLU A 239 13.50 12.19 16.41
CA GLU A 239 13.08 13.23 15.44
C GLU A 239 11.81 13.98 15.88
N ASP A 240 11.82 15.31 15.64
CA ASP A 240 10.65 16.20 15.43
C ASP A 240 9.62 15.65 14.38
N ALA A 241 9.87 14.46 13.84
CA ALA A 241 9.05 13.70 12.89
C ALA A 241 7.70 13.22 13.47
N LEU A 242 7.50 13.30 14.79
CA LEU A 242 6.26 12.90 15.47
C LEU A 242 5.16 13.99 15.47
N GLU A 243 5.45 15.24 15.12
CA GLU A 243 4.44 16.31 15.19
C GLU A 243 3.24 16.11 14.25
N ASN A 244 3.38 15.30 13.20
CA ASN A 244 2.32 15.03 12.22
C ASN A 244 2.00 13.54 12.03
N ALA A 245 2.69 12.65 12.73
CA ALA A 245 2.44 11.22 12.68
C ALA A 245 1.55 10.86 13.87
N GLY A 246 0.32 10.41 13.62
CA GLY A 246 -0.55 9.91 14.70
C GLY A 246 0.20 8.87 15.56
N LEU A 247 -0.12 8.85 16.86
CA LEU A 247 0.47 7.97 17.88
C LEU A 247 0.80 6.58 17.30
N GLN A 248 2.09 6.30 17.11
CA GLN A 248 2.52 4.98 16.68
C GLN A 248 2.65 4.06 17.89
N VAL A 249 1.94 2.94 17.84
CA VAL A 249 1.96 1.89 18.86
C VAL A 249 3.35 1.24 18.92
N GLU A 250 3.82 1.00 20.14
CA GLU A 250 5.08 0.32 20.43
C GLU A 250 5.21 -0.99 19.64
N GLY A 251 6.26 -1.11 18.82
CA GLY A 251 6.51 -2.27 17.94
C GLY A 251 5.98 -2.18 16.49
N ALA A 252 5.41 -1.04 16.06
CA ALA A 252 4.71 -0.93 14.78
C ALA A 252 5.57 -0.89 13.49
N THR A 253 6.87 -0.54 13.52
CA THR A 253 7.67 -0.54 12.28
C THR A 253 9.13 -0.94 12.49
N ARG A 254 9.46 -2.21 12.24
CA ARG A 254 10.83 -2.62 11.87
C ARG A 254 11.11 -2.26 10.41
N SER A 255 11.05 -0.99 10.05
CA SER A 255 11.49 -0.49 8.73
C SER A 255 12.92 0.01 8.82
N THR A 256 13.66 -0.13 7.73
CA THR A 256 14.90 0.63 7.53
C THR A 256 14.58 2.10 7.27
N ILE A 257 15.57 2.99 7.44
CA ILE A 257 15.46 4.43 7.18
C ILE A 257 14.97 4.68 5.75
N VAL A 258 15.46 3.91 4.78
CA VAL A 258 15.06 3.99 3.36
C VAL A 258 14.31 2.73 2.93
N ASN A 259 13.20 2.88 2.22
CA ASN A 259 12.40 1.76 1.70
C ASN A 259 11.93 2.01 0.24
N LEU A 260 11.26 1.00 -0.32
CA LEU A 260 10.65 1.12 -1.65
C LEU A 260 9.65 2.28 -1.63
N PHE A 261 9.80 3.20 -2.56
CA PHE A 261 8.99 4.39 -2.71
C PHE A 261 8.30 4.36 -4.07
N HIS A 262 6.98 4.56 -4.07
CA HIS A 262 6.19 4.68 -5.29
C HIS A 262 5.96 6.15 -5.62
N LEU A 263 6.29 6.55 -6.85
CA LEU A 263 6.08 7.91 -7.33
C LEU A 263 4.61 8.16 -7.66
N GLU A 264 3.96 7.16 -8.23
CA GLU A 264 2.51 7.12 -8.46
C GLU A 264 1.85 6.22 -7.42
N PRO A 265 0.68 6.60 -6.88
CA PRO A 265 -0.01 5.77 -5.90
C PRO A 265 -0.48 4.46 -6.54
N LEU A 266 -0.50 3.37 -5.78
CA LEU A 266 -1.01 2.09 -6.28
C LEU A 266 -2.53 2.11 -6.28
N ARG A 267 -3.14 2.02 -7.48
CA ARG A 267 -4.59 2.15 -7.66
C ARG A 267 -5.23 0.87 -8.19
N TYR A 268 -6.57 0.84 -8.18
CA TYR A 268 -7.34 -0.28 -8.71
C TYR A 268 -7.51 -0.21 -10.23
N ASP A 269 -7.53 0.99 -10.83
CA ASP A 269 -7.85 1.21 -12.24
C ASP A 269 -6.67 0.98 -13.19
N ARG A 270 -5.48 0.68 -12.67
CA ARG A 270 -4.24 0.52 -13.45
C ARG A 270 -3.17 -0.20 -12.64
N LEU A 271 -2.14 -0.69 -13.33
CA LEU A 271 -0.96 -1.31 -12.70
C LEU A 271 0.19 -0.30 -12.58
N ASP A 272 0.32 0.35 -11.43
CA ASP A 272 1.33 1.41 -11.21
C ASP A 272 2.66 0.90 -10.64
N HIS A 273 2.76 -0.39 -10.28
CA HIS A 273 4.04 -1.01 -9.92
C HIS A 273 4.87 -1.28 -11.17
N VAL A 274 5.51 -0.24 -11.69
CA VAL A 274 6.37 -0.29 -12.88
C VAL A 274 7.74 0.32 -12.60
N ALA A 275 8.75 -0.10 -13.38
CA ALA A 275 10.14 0.29 -13.17
C ALA A 275 10.37 1.81 -13.17
N SER A 276 9.57 2.54 -13.95
CA SER A 276 9.63 3.99 -13.97
C SER A 276 9.02 4.61 -12.70
N SER A 277 8.08 3.96 -12.02
CA SER A 277 7.35 4.52 -10.87
C SER A 277 7.95 4.14 -9.50
N VAL A 278 9.08 3.42 -9.47
CA VAL A 278 9.72 2.99 -8.23
C VAL A 278 11.05 3.68 -7.97
N ALA A 279 11.33 3.94 -6.70
CA ALA A 279 12.57 4.55 -6.25
C ALA A 279 12.93 4.09 -4.82
N TRP A 280 14.09 4.53 -4.34
CA TRP A 280 14.41 4.54 -2.91
C TRP A 280 13.97 5.86 -2.28
N GLY A 281 13.27 5.80 -1.16
CA GLY A 281 12.87 6.99 -0.40
C GLY A 281 12.89 6.77 1.10
N HIS A 282 12.97 7.85 1.86
CA HIS A 282 12.91 7.78 3.32
C HIS A 282 11.54 7.24 3.77
N ALA A 283 11.54 6.34 4.75
CA ALA A 283 10.33 5.73 5.27
C ALA A 283 9.36 6.76 5.88
N THR A 284 9.89 7.81 6.52
CA THR A 284 9.10 8.94 7.05
C THR A 284 8.43 9.71 5.92
N CYS A 285 9.15 9.99 4.83
CA CYS A 285 8.60 10.64 3.63
C CYS A 285 7.49 9.80 2.98
N ASN A 286 7.72 8.49 2.81
CA ASN A 286 6.74 7.56 2.24
C ASN A 286 5.46 7.48 3.12
N THR A 287 5.64 7.55 4.44
CA THR A 287 4.52 7.57 5.40
C THR A 287 3.71 8.87 5.29
N LYS A 288 4.38 10.02 5.22
CA LYS A 288 3.72 11.34 5.09
C LYS A 288 3.01 11.53 3.76
N LEU A 289 3.56 11.00 2.66
CA LEU A 289 2.93 11.07 1.34
C LEU A 289 1.60 10.31 1.29
N GLY A 290 1.56 9.11 1.88
CA GLY A 290 0.36 8.28 1.87
C GLY A 290 0.06 7.72 0.49
N GLN A 291 -1.20 7.81 0.03
CA GLN A 291 -1.67 7.31 -1.27
C GLN A 291 -1.78 8.44 -2.31
N ARG A 292 -0.84 9.38 -2.31
CA ARG A 292 -0.81 10.53 -3.22
C ARG A 292 0.31 10.38 -4.24
N LYS A 293 0.16 11.05 -5.38
CA LYS A 293 1.25 11.21 -6.35
C LYS A 293 2.38 12.05 -5.76
N CYS A 294 3.60 11.58 -5.91
CA CYS A 294 4.82 12.32 -5.60
C CYS A 294 5.21 13.21 -6.79
N TYR A 295 4.60 14.39 -6.92
CA TYR A 295 5.03 15.36 -7.93
C TYR A 295 6.46 15.83 -7.66
N SER A 296 7.30 15.81 -8.68
CA SER A 296 8.61 16.43 -8.67
C SER A 296 8.51 17.96 -8.67
N ILE A 297 9.61 18.63 -8.32
CA ILE A 297 9.65 20.10 -8.38
C ILE A 297 9.54 20.61 -9.83
N GLU A 298 10.11 19.89 -10.79
CA GLU A 298 10.05 20.25 -12.21
C GLU A 298 8.62 20.17 -12.74
N GLU A 299 7.90 19.07 -12.46
CA GLU A 299 6.47 18.94 -12.81
C GLU A 299 5.64 20.09 -12.23
N LEU A 300 5.89 20.49 -10.98
CA LEU A 300 5.14 21.58 -10.35
C LEU A 300 5.49 22.96 -10.92
N ILE A 301 6.76 23.18 -11.29
CA ILE A 301 7.19 24.40 -11.98
C ILE A 301 6.50 24.53 -13.33
N GLU A 302 6.46 23.44 -14.10
CA GLU A 302 5.83 23.40 -15.42
C GLU A 302 4.32 23.65 -15.36
N GLN A 303 3.64 23.14 -14.33
CA GLN A 303 2.20 23.39 -14.12
C GLN A 303 1.88 24.85 -13.73
N GLY A 304 2.85 25.59 -13.19
CA GLY A 304 2.77 27.04 -13.02
C GLY A 304 1.96 27.56 -11.83
N ALA A 305 1.41 26.70 -10.97
CA ALA A 305 0.63 27.10 -9.79
C ALA A 305 1.53 27.58 -8.63
N LYS A 306 2.03 28.81 -8.72
CA LYS A 306 2.92 29.42 -7.72
C LYS A 306 2.17 29.82 -6.44
N VAL A 307 2.80 29.61 -5.28
CA VAL A 307 2.36 30.14 -3.99
C VAL A 307 3.11 31.43 -3.68
N GLY A 308 2.35 32.51 -3.56
CA GLY A 308 2.84 33.82 -3.12
C GLY A 308 2.67 34.02 -1.62
N LEU A 309 3.70 34.53 -0.96
CA LEU A 309 3.64 35.18 0.34
C LEU A 309 3.35 36.66 0.07
N ILE A 310 2.20 37.14 0.55
CA ILE A 310 1.82 38.56 0.46
C ILE A 310 2.42 39.27 1.68
N LEU A 311 3.43 40.09 1.43
CA LEU A 311 4.01 41.01 2.39
C LEU A 311 3.48 42.42 2.08
N GLU A 312 3.65 43.38 3.01
CA GLU A 312 3.01 44.71 2.93
C GLU A 312 3.19 45.40 1.57
N ASP A 313 4.39 45.32 0.98
CA ASP A 313 4.70 45.96 -0.31
C ASP A 313 5.22 44.99 -1.39
N THR A 314 5.29 43.68 -1.11
CA THR A 314 5.89 42.69 -2.03
C THR A 314 5.13 41.37 -2.06
N VAL A 315 5.22 40.69 -3.20
CA VAL A 315 4.78 39.29 -3.33
C VAL A 315 6.01 38.43 -3.58
N GLU A 316 6.34 37.57 -2.64
CA GLU A 316 7.44 36.61 -2.77
C GLU A 316 6.90 35.24 -3.13
N THR A 317 7.52 34.53 -4.08
CA THR A 317 7.13 33.15 -4.38
C THR A 317 7.87 32.18 -3.47
N PHE A 318 7.13 31.36 -2.75
CA PHE A 318 7.68 30.38 -1.81
C PHE A 318 7.74 28.95 -2.39
N GLY A 319 6.87 28.64 -3.33
CA GLY A 319 6.80 27.31 -3.90
C GLY A 319 5.72 27.14 -4.96
N TRP A 320 5.41 25.88 -5.26
CA TRP A 320 4.42 25.48 -6.26
C TRP A 320 3.45 24.44 -5.67
N LEU A 321 2.17 24.62 -5.97
CA LEU A 321 1.09 23.73 -5.58
C LEU A 321 0.87 22.65 -6.63
N SER A 322 0.56 21.45 -6.15
CA SER A 322 0.07 20.37 -7.01
C SER A 322 -1.38 20.62 -7.45
N PRO A 323 -1.84 19.93 -8.49
CA PRO A 323 -3.25 19.85 -8.82
C PRO A 323 -4.04 19.34 -7.60
N GLY A 324 -5.23 19.90 -7.37
CA GLY A 324 -6.06 19.57 -6.20
C GLY A 324 -5.49 20.02 -4.84
N TRP A 325 -4.41 20.82 -4.85
CA TRP A 325 -3.80 21.40 -3.63
C TRP A 325 -3.37 20.37 -2.58
N GLU A 326 -3.04 19.16 -3.03
CA GLU A 326 -2.67 18.05 -2.16
C GLU A 326 -1.23 18.17 -1.61
N MET A 327 -0.36 18.89 -2.33
CA MET A 327 1.04 19.08 -1.98
C MET A 327 1.54 20.46 -2.39
N LEU A 328 2.44 21.03 -1.58
CA LEU A 328 3.23 22.22 -1.91
C LEU A 328 4.72 21.86 -1.82
N ARG A 329 5.53 22.31 -2.78
CA ARG A 329 6.98 22.19 -2.73
C ARG A 329 7.68 23.53 -2.89
N SER A 330 8.73 23.75 -2.11
CA SER A 330 9.66 24.87 -2.33
C SER A 330 10.77 24.49 -3.31
N ALA A 331 11.44 25.50 -3.88
CA ALA A 331 12.60 25.30 -4.75
C ALA A 331 13.77 24.58 -4.03
N ARG A 332 13.80 24.63 -2.70
CA ARG A 332 14.85 24.03 -1.87
C ARG A 332 14.47 22.65 -1.32
N GLY A 333 13.35 22.06 -1.77
CA GLY A 333 12.95 20.70 -1.43
C GLY A 333 12.18 20.55 -0.12
N ALA A 334 11.73 21.65 0.48
CA ALA A 334 10.75 21.58 1.57
C ALA A 334 9.38 21.20 0.99
N VAL A 335 8.63 20.38 1.74
CA VAL A 335 7.37 19.79 1.27
C VAL A 335 6.31 19.93 2.35
N TRP A 336 5.12 20.38 1.94
CA TRP A 336 3.90 20.37 2.75
C TRP A 336 2.87 19.47 2.06
N ILE A 337 2.12 18.71 2.85
CA ILE A 337 1.14 17.74 2.35
C ILE A 337 -0.18 18.02 3.05
N ARG A 338 -1.26 18.11 2.28
CA ARG A 338 -2.61 18.29 2.81
C ARG A 338 -3.02 17.04 3.59
N ILE A 339 -3.34 17.20 4.88
CA ILE A 339 -3.70 16.08 5.76
C ILE A 339 -5.17 15.68 5.55
N CYS A 340 -6.09 16.65 5.41
CA CYS A 340 -7.52 16.42 5.20
C CYS A 340 -8.09 17.30 4.07
N PRO A 341 -9.18 16.87 3.41
CA PRO A 341 -9.92 17.71 2.47
C PRO A 341 -10.67 18.85 3.15
N ASP A 342 -11.03 19.86 2.37
CA ASP A 342 -11.92 20.93 2.82
C ASP A 342 -13.33 20.37 3.09
N ARG A 343 -14.01 20.94 4.09
CA ARG A 343 -15.39 20.56 4.42
C ARG A 343 -16.30 20.83 3.21
N GLY A 344 -16.77 19.76 2.56
CA GLY A 344 -17.69 19.84 1.42
C GLY A 344 -17.11 19.33 0.10
N GLU A 345 -15.80 19.11 0.03
CA GLU A 345 -15.22 18.28 -1.04
C GLU A 345 -15.56 16.83 -0.72
N GLY A 346 -16.65 16.34 -1.32
CA GLY A 346 -17.04 14.93 -1.24
C GLY A 346 -15.90 14.08 -1.76
N VAL A 347 -15.13 13.48 -0.86
CA VAL A 347 -14.15 12.49 -1.25
C VAL A 347 -14.95 11.23 -1.57
N ASP A 348 -14.92 10.83 -2.83
CA ASP A 348 -15.30 9.48 -3.25
C ASP A 348 -14.20 8.51 -2.77
N GLU A 349 -14.00 8.44 -1.45
CA GLU A 349 -13.24 7.39 -0.80
C GLU A 349 -14.12 6.16 -0.81
N GLY A 350 -14.00 5.37 -1.88
CA GLY A 350 -14.38 3.96 -1.82
C GLY A 350 -13.82 3.38 -0.51
N PRO A 351 -14.60 2.58 0.23
CA PRO A 351 -14.42 2.41 1.66
C PRO A 351 -12.99 1.97 1.97
N LEU A 352 -12.22 2.89 2.56
CA LEU A 352 -11.13 2.52 3.43
C LEU A 352 -11.73 1.53 4.45
N GLY A 353 -11.05 0.41 4.66
CA GLY A 353 -11.48 -0.57 5.66
C GLY A 353 -11.85 0.14 6.97
N PRO A 354 -12.78 -0.44 7.76
CA PRO A 354 -13.51 0.29 8.79
C PRO A 354 -12.56 1.13 9.66
N PRO A 355 -12.94 2.39 9.96
CA PRO A 355 -12.12 3.28 10.75
C PRO A 355 -11.75 2.56 12.04
N ALA A 356 -10.49 2.72 12.47
CA ALA A 356 -10.18 2.49 13.86
C ALA A 356 -11.07 3.46 14.64
N GLN A 357 -12.13 2.95 15.26
CA GLN A 357 -12.96 3.76 16.14
C GLN A 357 -12.04 4.23 17.26
N GLU A 358 -11.81 5.54 17.30
CA GLU A 358 -11.18 6.23 18.42
C GLU A 358 -12.02 5.96 19.66
N GLU A 359 -11.36 5.40 20.68
CA GLU A 359 -11.91 5.22 22.01
C GLU A 359 -12.08 6.61 22.66
N HIS A 360 -13.28 7.18 22.57
CA HIS A 360 -13.67 8.24 23.50
C HIS A 360 -14.09 7.60 24.83
N THR A 361 -13.13 7.39 25.73
CA THR A 361 -13.41 7.30 27.16
C THR A 361 -13.58 8.71 27.71
N LEU A 362 -14.82 9.21 27.65
CA LEU A 362 -15.24 10.34 28.46
C LEU A 362 -15.21 9.89 29.94
N PHE A 363 -14.32 10.52 30.70
CA PHE A 363 -14.37 10.55 32.15
C PHE A 363 -15.70 11.14 32.58
N ASP A 364 -16.53 10.32 33.22
CA ASP A 364 -17.63 10.79 34.05
C ASP A 364 -17.56 10.04 35.38
N GLN A 365 -17.77 10.80 36.46
CA GLN A 365 -17.97 10.38 37.86
C GLN A 365 -16.70 10.23 38.73
N LEU A 366 -16.13 11.39 39.10
CA LEU A 366 -15.75 11.60 40.50
C LEU A 366 -16.86 12.41 41.14
N ASP A 367 -17.82 11.72 41.75
CA ASP A 367 -18.66 12.31 42.79
C ASP A 367 -18.75 11.32 43.95
N GLY A 368 -18.68 11.88 45.15
CA GLY A 368 -18.22 11.20 46.34
C GLY A 368 -19.16 10.13 46.87
N THR A 369 -18.58 9.18 47.61
CA THR A 369 -19.14 8.82 48.92
C THR A 369 -18.04 8.27 49.82
N GLN A 370 -17.66 9.07 50.82
CA GLN A 370 -17.15 8.58 52.09
C GLN A 370 -18.27 7.81 52.78
N ILE A 371 -18.06 6.56 53.19
CA ILE A 371 -18.51 5.94 54.45
C ILE A 371 -17.61 4.69 54.57
N GLY A 372 -16.80 4.50 55.61
CA GLY A 372 -17.22 4.28 56.99
C GLY A 372 -17.53 2.80 57.18
#